data_AF-A0A0A9X2T1-F1
#
_entry.id   AF-A0A0A9X2T1-F1
#
_cell.length_a   1.000
_cell.length_b   1.000
_cell.length_c   1.000
_cell.angle_alpha   90.00
_cell.angle_beta   90.00
_cell.angle_gamma   90.00
#
_symmetry.space_group_name_H-M   'P 1'
#
loop_
_entity.id
_entity.type
_entity.pdbx_description
1 polymer ?
#
loop_
_entity_poly.entity_id
_entity_poly.type
_entity_poly.pdbx_seq_one_letter_code
_entity_poly.pdbx_strand_id
1 'polypeptide(L)'
;MPYIGEKIAQGTAKVGTVDSWLLWNLLESVKKSDGTEQRVHITDISNASRTMLCNIHTKNWDDDILSIFKIPRNVLPTICSNSQIYGYIRDGPLQGIPISGCMGDQQASLLGQLCIEPDSAKSTYGTGCFILKNTGTKAIQSRNGLLTTIAFQLGIEEPVYYALEGSISTAGAAVTWLQDSLRIISTPEELTQLASSVDTTGGVYFVPALSGLLSPYWCSTARGTIIGITQYTTRSHICRSLIEAIAFQIYDILQVMELDSNTKTSSLKVDGGLTRSQLLCQFQSDILNIPVYRPNMDERTALGAAFAAGLANGIEMWDNLHELVHVTTSNMYKYVYYISSVHTAEGVYLTPQQTAVPPPVSTTVPVSPTLYVPTNQSRTCLSSPTSIVRMHKSLSNTIFQNLHKDEITNEKYDAQCNATHTQKAGEIANDVQKYTIDDVEDKESVSSQSTLIDDQTTRHELQCLLEEKEEFFLFSPNSSFDRERSLRGWKRALQRSLHWEESS
;
A
#
# COMPACT_ATOMS: atom_id res chain seq x y z
N MET A 1 -4.19 32.96 20.57
CA MET A 1 -3.05 33.87 20.34
C MET A 1 -3.55 35.26 19.95
N PRO A 2 -3.76 36.19 20.90
CA PRO A 2 -4.37 37.50 20.59
C PRO A 2 -3.58 38.31 19.54
N TYR A 3 -2.27 38.40 19.71
CA TYR A 3 -1.35 39.11 18.80
C TYR A 3 -1.46 38.64 17.33
N ILE A 4 -1.54 37.32 17.11
CA ILE A 4 -1.64 36.77 15.75
C ILE A 4 -2.98 37.15 15.10
N GLY A 5 -4.08 37.08 15.86
CA GLY A 5 -5.40 37.51 15.39
C GLY A 5 -5.44 38.99 15.02
N GLU A 6 -4.80 39.85 15.82
CA GLU A 6 -4.66 41.28 15.53
C GLU A 6 -3.88 41.53 14.22
N LYS A 7 -2.73 40.86 14.04
CA LYS A 7 -1.89 41.04 12.83
C LYS A 7 -2.54 40.46 11.57
N ILE A 8 -3.34 39.39 11.69
CA ILE A 8 -4.19 38.88 10.61
C ILE A 8 -5.29 39.90 10.26
N ALA A 9 -6.02 40.41 11.25
CA ALA A 9 -7.07 41.42 11.02
C ALA A 9 -6.54 42.74 10.42
N GLN A 10 -5.30 43.11 10.75
CA GLN A 10 -4.59 44.25 10.15
C GLN A 10 -4.04 43.98 8.74
N GLY A 11 -4.11 42.75 8.23
CA GLY A 11 -3.49 42.37 6.95
C GLY A 11 -1.95 42.38 6.95
N THR A 12 -1.32 42.43 8.12
CA THR A 12 0.14 42.56 8.28
C THR A 12 0.85 41.22 8.56
N ALA A 13 0.12 40.23 9.06
CA ALA A 13 0.56 38.85 9.03
C ALA A 13 0.34 38.24 7.64
N LYS A 14 1.21 37.30 7.25
CA LYS A 14 0.98 36.40 6.13
C LYS A 14 0.80 34.98 6.65
N VAL A 15 -0.17 34.28 6.09
CA VAL A 15 -0.53 32.89 6.40
C VAL A 15 -0.20 32.04 5.19
N GLY A 16 0.37 30.87 5.40
CA GLY A 16 0.71 29.93 4.33
C GLY A 16 1.16 28.59 4.90
N THR A 17 1.24 27.59 4.02
CA THR A 17 1.78 26.26 4.29
C THR A 17 3.32 26.27 4.16
N VAL A 18 3.98 25.13 4.35
CA VAL A 18 5.46 25.06 4.41
C VAL A 18 6.11 25.44 3.08
N ASP A 19 5.50 25.06 1.96
CA ASP A 19 5.81 25.55 0.61
C ASP A 19 5.79 27.07 0.55
N SER A 20 4.73 27.71 1.05
CA SER A 20 4.53 29.16 0.97
C SER A 20 5.59 29.90 1.78
N TRP A 21 5.98 29.33 2.92
CA TRP A 21 7.08 29.83 3.74
C TRP A 21 8.45 29.68 3.06
N LEU A 22 8.72 28.54 2.42
CA LEU A 22 9.95 28.31 1.67
C LEU A 22 10.05 29.24 0.46
N LEU A 23 8.99 29.32 -0.37
CA LEU A 23 8.92 30.19 -1.55
C LEU A 23 9.03 31.67 -1.15
N TRP A 24 8.31 32.13 -0.12
CA TRP A 24 8.43 33.50 0.40
C TRP A 24 9.87 33.83 0.82
N ASN A 25 10.62 32.87 1.37
CA ASN A 25 11.98 33.11 1.82
C ASN A 25 13.02 33.00 0.69
N LEU A 26 12.90 32.04 -0.22
CA LEU A 26 13.89 31.79 -1.28
C LEU A 26 13.74 32.75 -2.46
N LEU A 27 12.52 33.13 -2.84
CA LEU A 27 12.26 33.95 -4.02
C LEU A 27 12.62 35.42 -3.80
N GLU A 28 13.04 36.06 -4.89
CA GLU A 28 13.28 37.50 -4.95
C GLU A 28 11.99 38.35 -4.89
N SER A 29 12.14 39.66 -4.66
CA SER A 29 11.04 40.59 -4.75
C SER A 29 10.73 40.91 -6.22
N VAL A 30 9.46 40.85 -6.63
CA VAL A 30 9.03 41.37 -7.93
C VAL A 30 9.00 42.90 -7.87
N LYS A 31 9.68 43.56 -8.81
CA LYS A 31 9.63 45.01 -8.98
C LYS A 31 8.39 45.42 -9.75
N LYS A 32 7.66 46.38 -9.20
CA LYS A 32 6.46 46.98 -9.82
C LYS A 32 6.83 48.13 -10.76
N SER A 33 5.87 48.51 -11.60
CA SER A 33 5.94 49.68 -12.49
C SER A 33 6.08 51.03 -11.76
N ASP A 34 5.73 51.09 -10.47
CA ASP A 34 5.94 52.26 -9.59
C ASP A 34 7.34 52.28 -8.92
N GLY A 35 8.19 51.28 -9.21
CA GLY A 35 9.52 51.13 -8.62
C GLY A 35 9.55 50.48 -7.23
N THR A 36 8.39 50.13 -6.65
CA THR A 36 8.35 49.41 -5.37
C THR A 36 8.61 47.91 -5.55
N GLU A 37 9.11 47.26 -4.50
CA GLU A 37 9.34 45.82 -4.45
C GLU A 37 8.24 45.12 -3.67
N GLN A 38 7.66 44.06 -4.25
CA GLN A 38 6.71 43.17 -3.58
C GLN A 38 7.29 41.76 -3.45
N ARG A 39 7.29 41.22 -2.22
CA ARG A 39 7.62 39.82 -1.96
C ARG A 39 6.57 38.89 -2.55
N VAL A 40 7.03 37.81 -3.18
CA VAL A 40 6.18 36.74 -3.72
C VAL A 40 5.55 35.96 -2.56
N HIS A 41 4.22 35.87 -2.55
CA HIS A 41 3.45 35.13 -1.54
C HIS A 41 2.49 34.19 -2.25
N ILE A 42 2.89 32.93 -2.38
CA ILE A 42 2.25 31.92 -3.24
C ILE A 42 2.20 30.57 -2.55
N THR A 43 1.36 29.67 -3.07
CA THR A 43 1.29 28.25 -2.71
C THR A 43 0.91 27.45 -3.95
N ASP A 44 1.28 26.17 -4.02
CA ASP A 44 0.77 25.31 -5.09
C ASP A 44 -0.66 24.81 -4.79
N ILE A 45 -1.39 24.49 -5.84
CA ILE A 45 -2.79 24.04 -5.80
C ILE A 45 -3.03 22.76 -4.96
N SER A 46 -2.03 21.88 -4.84
CA SER A 46 -2.15 20.68 -4.00
C SER A 46 -2.00 21.01 -2.50
N ASN A 47 -1.02 21.82 -2.09
CA ASN A 47 -0.92 22.32 -0.72
C ASN A 47 -2.14 23.18 -0.34
N ALA A 48 -2.61 24.04 -1.23
CA ALA A 48 -3.82 24.83 -1.05
C ALA A 48 -5.05 23.95 -0.73
N SER A 49 -5.20 22.81 -1.41
CA SER A 49 -6.30 21.85 -1.16
C SER A 49 -6.32 21.26 0.26
N ARG A 50 -5.19 21.29 0.99
CA ARG A 50 -5.06 20.74 2.35
C ARG A 50 -5.51 21.70 3.46
N THR A 51 -5.82 22.94 3.12
CA THR A 51 -6.14 24.02 4.08
C THR A 51 -7.58 24.01 4.61
N MET A 52 -8.48 23.26 3.97
CA MET A 52 -9.95 23.43 4.04
C MET A 52 -10.49 24.78 3.56
N LEU A 53 -9.64 25.72 3.10
CA LEU A 53 -10.03 27.06 2.62
C LEU A 53 -10.08 27.16 1.08
N CYS A 54 -9.49 26.20 0.37
CA CYS A 54 -9.46 26.16 -1.08
C CYS A 54 -10.66 25.35 -1.62
N ASN A 55 -11.45 25.98 -2.50
CA ASN A 55 -12.48 25.29 -3.27
C ASN A 55 -11.81 24.54 -4.42
N ILE A 56 -11.72 23.21 -4.29
CA ILE A 56 -10.99 22.36 -5.23
C ILE A 56 -11.57 22.38 -6.66
N HIS A 57 -12.82 22.81 -6.85
CA HIS A 57 -13.45 22.90 -8.17
C HIS A 57 -13.14 24.22 -8.88
N THR A 58 -13.14 25.34 -8.16
CA THR A 58 -12.78 26.67 -8.71
C THR A 58 -11.28 26.95 -8.63
N LYS A 59 -10.49 26.06 -8.01
CA LYS A 59 -9.03 26.14 -7.83
C LYS A 59 -8.58 27.34 -6.99
N ASN A 60 -9.47 27.88 -6.14
CA ASN A 60 -9.30 29.21 -5.54
C ASN A 60 -9.79 29.25 -4.09
N TRP A 61 -9.38 30.27 -3.31
CA TRP A 61 -9.89 30.44 -1.94
C TRP A 61 -11.40 30.71 -1.94
N ASP A 62 -12.12 30.03 -1.05
CA ASP A 62 -13.58 30.05 -0.95
C ASP A 62 -14.06 31.15 0.01
N ASP A 63 -14.66 32.22 -0.51
CA ASP A 63 -14.98 33.41 0.28
C ASP A 63 -16.03 33.15 1.38
N ASP A 64 -16.93 32.17 1.22
CA ASP A 64 -17.88 31.79 2.26
C ASP A 64 -17.17 31.09 3.42
N ILE A 65 -16.24 30.16 3.13
CA ILE A 65 -15.40 29.51 4.15
C ILE A 65 -14.49 30.53 4.84
N LEU A 66 -13.88 31.46 4.09
CA LEU A 66 -13.07 32.54 4.65
C LEU A 66 -13.90 33.45 5.57
N SER A 67 -15.15 33.73 5.22
CA SER A 67 -16.10 34.50 6.05
C SER A 67 -16.43 33.78 7.36
N ILE A 68 -16.72 32.46 7.30
CA ILE A 68 -17.00 31.62 8.47
C ILE A 68 -15.82 31.63 9.47
N PHE A 69 -14.59 31.43 8.98
CA PHE A 69 -13.39 31.45 9.83
C PHE A 69 -12.84 32.87 10.11
N LYS A 70 -13.43 33.91 9.50
CA LYS A 70 -13.03 35.33 9.62
C LYS A 70 -11.58 35.57 9.20
N ILE A 71 -11.15 34.93 8.12
CA ILE A 71 -9.80 35.02 7.55
C ILE A 71 -9.80 36.04 6.40
N PRO A 72 -9.09 37.19 6.51
CA PRO A 72 -9.00 38.15 5.43
C PRO A 72 -8.26 37.57 4.22
N ARG A 73 -8.88 37.57 3.04
CA ARG A 73 -8.33 37.00 1.79
C ARG A 73 -6.93 37.51 1.45
N ASN A 74 -6.59 38.75 1.83
CA ASN A 74 -5.29 39.37 1.60
C ASN A 74 -4.14 38.84 2.49
N VAL A 75 -4.40 38.06 3.55
CA VAL A 75 -3.32 37.39 4.32
C VAL A 75 -2.90 36.06 3.73
N LEU A 76 -3.67 35.52 2.77
CA LEU A 76 -3.40 34.24 2.10
C LEU A 76 -2.44 34.39 0.90
N PRO A 77 -1.81 33.28 0.44
CA PRO A 77 -0.98 33.26 -0.77
C PRO A 77 -1.84 33.25 -2.04
N THR A 78 -1.28 33.65 -3.18
CA THR A 78 -1.88 33.33 -4.48
C THR A 78 -1.70 31.84 -4.76
N ILE A 79 -2.74 31.14 -5.21
CA ILE A 79 -2.64 29.73 -5.61
C ILE A 79 -2.06 29.66 -7.03
N CYS A 80 -1.09 28.79 -7.23
CA CYS A 80 -0.39 28.53 -8.48
C CYS A 80 -0.51 27.05 -8.89
N SER A 81 -0.15 26.71 -10.13
CA SER A 81 -0.01 25.31 -10.55
C SER A 81 1.18 24.63 -9.83
N ASN A 82 1.34 23.31 -10.00
CA ASN A 82 2.49 22.57 -9.48
C ASN A 82 3.76 22.72 -10.34
N SER A 83 3.61 23.20 -11.57
CA SER A 83 4.68 23.30 -12.57
C SER A 83 4.56 24.63 -13.32
N GLN A 84 5.38 25.59 -12.92
CA GLN A 84 5.52 26.93 -13.53
C GLN A 84 6.70 27.64 -12.87
N ILE A 85 7.42 28.51 -13.59
CA ILE A 85 8.44 29.36 -12.96
C ILE A 85 7.75 30.33 -11.98
N TYR A 86 8.00 30.14 -10.68
CA TYR A 86 7.48 30.98 -9.61
C TYR A 86 8.29 32.26 -9.39
N GLY A 87 9.53 32.26 -9.88
CA GLY A 87 10.54 33.30 -9.72
C GLY A 87 11.93 32.68 -9.52
N TYR A 88 12.92 33.51 -9.20
CA TYR A 88 14.31 33.11 -9.05
C TYR A 88 14.78 33.17 -7.59
N ILE A 89 15.74 32.30 -7.24
CA ILE A 89 16.38 32.31 -5.91
C ILE A 89 17.15 33.63 -5.74
N ARG A 90 16.87 34.33 -4.65
CA ARG A 90 17.29 35.72 -4.42
C ARG A 90 18.77 35.89 -4.02
N ASP A 91 19.34 34.94 -3.28
CA ASP A 91 20.65 35.04 -2.63
C ASP A 91 21.34 33.67 -2.44
N GLY A 92 22.65 33.70 -2.18
CA GLY A 92 23.47 32.51 -1.91
C GLY A 92 23.97 31.79 -3.18
N PRO A 93 24.55 30.58 -3.04
CA PRO A 93 25.21 29.86 -4.13
C PRO A 93 24.31 29.42 -5.29
N LEU A 94 22.98 29.50 -5.11
CA LEU A 94 21.96 29.14 -6.11
C LEU A 94 21.23 30.38 -6.66
N GLN A 95 21.74 31.59 -6.39
CA GLN A 95 21.13 32.84 -6.85
C GLN A 95 20.89 32.85 -8.38
N GLY A 96 19.71 33.28 -8.79
CA GLY A 96 19.31 33.33 -10.21
C GLY A 96 18.85 31.99 -10.79
N ILE A 97 18.88 30.89 -10.04
CA ILE A 97 18.25 29.63 -10.45
C ILE A 97 16.73 29.75 -10.25
N PRO A 98 15.89 29.38 -11.24
CA PRO A 98 14.44 29.40 -11.11
C PRO A 98 13.95 28.33 -10.12
N ILE A 99 12.90 28.66 -9.35
CA ILE A 99 12.08 27.64 -8.69
C ILE A 99 10.86 27.41 -9.59
N SER A 100 10.68 26.18 -10.07
CA SER A 100 9.68 25.85 -11.09
C SER A 100 8.72 24.70 -10.74
N GLY A 101 8.99 23.93 -9.68
CA GLY A 101 8.16 22.83 -9.22
C GLY A 101 7.82 22.98 -7.73
N CYS A 102 6.55 22.78 -7.37
CA CYS A 102 6.09 22.83 -5.98
C CYS A 102 4.87 21.93 -5.77
N MET A 103 4.87 21.11 -4.72
CA MET A 103 3.84 20.10 -4.46
C MET A 103 3.72 19.77 -2.97
N GLY A 104 2.55 19.27 -2.55
CA GLY A 104 2.41 18.52 -1.29
C GLY A 104 3.16 17.19 -1.36
N ASP A 105 3.65 16.69 -0.23
CA ASP A 105 4.51 15.50 -0.17
C ASP A 105 3.83 14.23 -0.69
N GLN A 106 2.57 14.01 -0.32
CA GLN A 106 1.80 12.83 -0.74
C GLN A 106 1.47 12.85 -2.24
N GLN A 107 1.20 14.04 -2.79
CA GLN A 107 1.01 14.29 -4.22
C GLN A 107 2.34 14.17 -5.00
N ALA A 108 3.46 14.61 -4.43
CA ALA A 108 4.76 14.45 -5.04
C ALA A 108 5.18 12.96 -5.09
N SER A 109 4.90 12.16 -4.05
CA SER A 109 5.04 10.70 -4.11
C SER A 109 4.16 10.10 -5.23
N LEU A 110 2.89 10.52 -5.37
CA LEU A 110 2.00 10.07 -6.45
C LEU A 110 2.58 10.36 -7.85
N LEU A 111 3.16 11.55 -8.06
CA LEU A 111 3.78 11.92 -9.33
C LEU A 111 5.15 11.23 -9.55
N GLY A 112 5.99 11.13 -8.53
CA GLY A 112 7.31 10.48 -8.61
C GLY A 112 7.24 8.95 -8.74
N GLN A 113 6.11 8.35 -8.37
CA GLN A 113 5.77 6.95 -8.69
C GLN A 113 5.15 6.80 -10.10
N LEU A 114 4.87 7.91 -10.81
CA LEU A 114 4.04 7.96 -12.03
C LEU A 114 2.70 7.22 -11.85
N CYS A 115 1.94 7.60 -10.84
CA CYS A 115 0.53 7.21 -10.70
C CYS A 115 -0.37 8.24 -11.41
N ILE A 116 -0.23 8.29 -12.74
CA ILE A 116 -0.87 9.29 -13.60
C ILE A 116 -2.23 8.82 -14.17
N GLU A 117 -2.44 7.50 -14.23
CA GLU A 117 -3.66 6.89 -14.77
C GLU A 117 -4.74 6.63 -13.70
N PRO A 118 -6.06 6.68 -14.02
CA PRO A 118 -7.15 6.55 -13.04
C PRO A 118 -7.30 5.19 -12.35
N ASP A 119 -6.58 4.16 -12.81
CA ASP A 119 -6.47 2.83 -12.22
C ASP A 119 -5.23 2.68 -11.32
N SER A 120 -4.37 3.70 -11.27
CA SER A 120 -3.11 3.66 -10.53
C SER A 120 -3.24 4.26 -9.13
N ALA A 121 -2.67 3.56 -8.14
CA ALA A 121 -2.62 4.01 -6.76
C ALA A 121 -1.20 3.87 -6.19
N LYS A 122 -0.88 4.74 -5.22
CA LYS A 122 0.32 4.60 -4.38
C LYS A 122 -0.04 4.46 -2.90
N SER A 123 0.87 3.89 -2.11
CA SER A 123 0.83 3.94 -0.65
C SER A 123 2.21 4.24 -0.07
N THR A 124 2.30 5.30 0.74
CA THR A 124 3.50 5.66 1.50
C THR A 124 3.41 5.07 2.91
N TYR A 125 4.44 4.36 3.35
CA TYR A 125 4.49 3.64 4.62
C TYR A 125 5.52 4.25 5.59
N GLY A 126 5.06 5.15 6.45
CA GLY A 126 5.84 5.76 7.53
C GLY A 126 5.22 5.52 8.90
N THR A 127 5.25 6.53 9.77
CA THR A 127 4.58 6.53 11.09
C THR A 127 3.10 6.16 10.99
N GLY A 128 2.42 6.74 10.01
CA GLY A 128 1.14 6.28 9.47
C GLY A 128 1.30 5.83 8.01
N CYS A 129 0.20 5.44 7.35
CA CYS A 129 0.20 5.17 5.91
C CYS A 129 -0.75 6.13 5.17
N PHE A 130 -0.36 6.53 3.96
CA PHE A 130 -1.11 7.45 3.11
C PHE A 130 -1.27 6.88 1.70
N ILE A 131 -2.49 6.44 1.40
CA ILE A 131 -2.89 5.85 0.14
C ILE A 131 -3.51 6.96 -0.71
N LEU A 132 -3.05 7.13 -1.94
CA LEU A 132 -3.66 8.03 -2.93
C LEU A 132 -3.94 7.25 -4.22
N LYS A 133 -5.17 7.35 -4.74
CA LYS A 133 -5.57 6.82 -6.06
C LYS A 133 -5.96 7.98 -6.97
N ASN A 134 -5.36 8.04 -8.15
CA ASN A 134 -5.66 9.06 -9.15
C ASN A 134 -7.09 8.83 -9.70
N THR A 135 -7.80 9.92 -10.00
CA THR A 135 -9.20 9.90 -10.51
C THR A 135 -9.36 10.68 -11.82
N GLY A 136 -8.24 10.98 -12.49
CA GLY A 136 -8.21 11.80 -13.69
C GLY A 136 -8.62 13.24 -13.41
N THR A 137 -9.21 13.89 -14.42
CA THR A 137 -9.65 15.29 -14.35
C THR A 137 -10.98 15.51 -13.62
N LYS A 138 -11.52 14.47 -12.97
CA LYS A 138 -12.81 14.50 -12.26
C LYS A 138 -12.62 14.42 -10.75
N ALA A 139 -13.03 15.45 -10.04
CA ALA A 139 -13.15 15.40 -8.58
C ALA A 139 -14.24 14.40 -8.17
N ILE A 140 -13.85 13.28 -7.54
CA ILE A 140 -14.79 12.25 -7.07
C ILE A 140 -15.08 12.47 -5.58
N GLN A 141 -16.32 12.88 -5.25
CA GLN A 141 -16.76 13.02 -3.87
C GLN A 141 -16.95 11.64 -3.22
N SER A 142 -16.15 11.33 -2.20
CA SER A 142 -16.33 10.11 -1.41
C SER A 142 -17.67 10.08 -0.68
N ARG A 143 -18.27 8.89 -0.58
CA ARG A 143 -19.43 8.63 0.29
C ARG A 143 -19.07 7.76 1.51
N ASN A 144 -17.80 7.43 1.67
CA ASN A 144 -17.32 6.33 2.51
C ASN A 144 -16.06 6.70 3.32
N GLY A 145 -15.85 7.99 3.63
CA GLY A 145 -14.78 8.42 4.54
C GLY A 145 -13.39 8.55 3.89
N LEU A 146 -13.31 8.83 2.60
CA LEU A 146 -12.07 9.25 1.93
C LEU A 146 -12.06 10.76 1.67
N LEU A 147 -10.88 11.34 1.54
CA LEU A 147 -10.70 12.74 1.17
C LEU A 147 -10.64 12.87 -0.35
N THR A 148 -11.48 13.73 -0.92
CA THR A 148 -11.31 14.20 -2.31
C THR A 148 -10.27 15.33 -2.30
N THR A 149 -9.17 15.17 -3.04
CA THR A 149 -8.05 16.11 -3.04
C THR A 149 -7.56 16.39 -4.46
N ILE A 150 -6.73 17.41 -4.62
CA ILE A 150 -6.05 17.69 -5.89
C ILE A 150 -4.76 16.86 -5.93
N ALA A 151 -4.53 16.16 -7.04
CA ALA A 151 -3.33 15.36 -7.29
C ALA A 151 -2.21 16.24 -7.84
N PHE A 152 -2.45 16.92 -8.97
CA PHE A 152 -1.49 17.86 -9.58
C PHE A 152 -2.13 18.70 -10.69
N GLN A 153 -1.49 19.82 -11.02
CA GLN A 153 -1.70 20.59 -12.26
C GLN A 153 -0.32 20.96 -12.83
N LEU A 154 0.06 20.42 -13.98
CA LEU A 154 1.43 20.53 -14.53
C LEU A 154 1.60 21.69 -15.53
N GLY A 155 0.98 22.82 -15.22
CA GLY A 155 0.97 24.03 -16.04
C GLY A 155 -0.17 24.94 -15.61
N ILE A 156 -0.15 26.20 -16.03
CA ILE A 156 -1.23 27.15 -15.72
C ILE A 156 -2.50 26.80 -16.51
N GLU A 157 -2.35 26.54 -17.81
CA GLU A 157 -3.42 26.15 -18.73
C GLU A 157 -3.73 24.64 -18.72
N GLU A 158 -2.82 23.83 -18.17
CA GLU A 158 -2.97 22.37 -18.11
C GLU A 158 -4.13 21.91 -17.19
N PRO A 159 -4.75 20.75 -17.45
CA PRO A 159 -5.86 20.26 -16.65
C PRO A 159 -5.42 19.88 -15.23
N VAL A 160 -6.32 20.06 -14.27
CA VAL A 160 -6.15 19.61 -12.88
C VAL A 160 -6.54 18.15 -12.78
N TYR A 161 -5.64 17.33 -12.25
CA TYR A 161 -5.90 15.95 -11.86
C TYR A 161 -6.28 15.90 -10.38
N TYR A 162 -7.20 15.00 -10.04
CA TYR A 162 -7.71 14.78 -8.68
C TYR A 162 -7.35 13.39 -8.17
N ALA A 163 -7.36 13.23 -6.85
CA ALA A 163 -7.20 11.93 -6.19
C ALA A 163 -8.26 11.72 -5.12
N LEU A 164 -8.55 10.44 -4.85
CA LEU A 164 -9.06 9.99 -3.57
C LEU A 164 -7.87 9.67 -2.65
N GLU A 165 -7.94 10.11 -1.41
CA GLU A 165 -6.94 9.85 -0.38
C GLU A 165 -7.56 9.16 0.84
N GLY A 166 -6.86 8.14 1.35
CA GLY A 166 -7.15 7.51 2.64
C GLY A 166 -5.90 7.49 3.51
N SER A 167 -6.09 7.64 4.82
CA SER A 167 -4.99 7.69 5.80
C SER A 167 -5.17 6.66 6.92
N ILE A 168 -4.05 6.14 7.41
CA ILE A 168 -3.96 5.22 8.56
C ILE A 168 -3.07 5.90 9.60
N SER A 169 -3.60 6.17 10.79
CA SER A 169 -2.87 6.89 11.86
C SER A 169 -1.63 6.12 12.35
N THR A 170 -1.73 4.80 12.40
CA THR A 170 -0.83 3.95 13.19
C THR A 170 -0.33 2.78 12.34
N ALA A 171 0.82 2.99 11.69
CA ALA A 171 1.57 1.95 10.99
C ALA A 171 2.96 1.79 11.64
N GLY A 172 3.94 2.59 11.24
CA GLY A 172 5.25 2.66 11.91
C GLY A 172 5.14 3.02 13.39
N ALA A 173 4.15 3.82 13.79
CA ALA A 173 3.87 4.13 15.19
C ALA A 173 3.55 2.87 16.04
N ALA A 174 2.90 1.85 15.46
CA ALA A 174 2.69 0.58 16.17
C ALA A 174 3.98 -0.24 16.28
N VAL A 175 4.92 -0.11 15.34
CA VAL A 175 6.26 -0.73 15.44
C VAL A 175 7.06 -0.09 16.58
N THR A 176 7.11 1.24 16.63
CA THR A 176 7.71 1.99 17.76
C THR A 176 7.02 1.67 19.09
N TRP A 177 5.70 1.47 19.11
CA TRP A 177 4.99 1.05 20.32
C TRP A 177 5.32 -0.39 20.76
N LEU A 178 5.43 -1.35 19.84
CA LEU A 178 5.92 -2.69 20.15
C LEU A 178 7.36 -2.69 20.69
N GLN A 179 8.17 -1.74 20.25
CA GLN A 179 9.55 -1.52 20.71
C GLN A 179 9.58 -0.87 22.11
N ASP A 180 9.17 0.40 22.20
CA ASP A 180 9.41 1.23 23.39
C ASP A 180 8.46 0.91 24.55
N SER A 181 7.19 0.62 24.23
CA SER A 181 6.13 0.41 25.24
C SER A 181 5.98 -1.05 25.65
N LEU A 182 5.89 -1.98 24.68
CA LEU A 182 5.74 -3.41 25.00
C LEU A 182 7.05 -4.20 25.05
N ARG A 183 8.16 -3.67 24.50
CA ARG A 183 9.48 -4.34 24.47
C ARG A 183 9.43 -5.75 23.88
N ILE A 184 8.54 -5.93 22.90
CA ILE A 184 8.37 -7.16 22.12
C ILE A 184 9.48 -7.29 21.07
N ILE A 185 9.99 -6.16 20.60
CA ILE A 185 11.15 -6.01 19.72
C ILE A 185 12.15 -5.01 20.32
N SER A 186 13.41 -5.12 19.91
CA SER A 186 14.52 -4.27 20.36
C SER A 186 14.84 -3.18 19.35
N THR A 187 14.63 -3.46 18.05
CA THR A 187 14.75 -2.52 16.93
C THR A 187 13.62 -2.76 15.91
N PRO A 188 13.31 -1.80 15.02
CA PRO A 188 12.28 -1.98 13.99
C PRO A 188 12.55 -3.15 13.03
N GLU A 189 13.81 -3.49 12.78
CA GLU A 189 14.21 -4.60 11.89
C GLU A 189 13.85 -5.97 12.49
N GLU A 190 13.92 -6.11 13.82
CA GLU A 190 13.54 -7.34 14.52
C GLU A 190 12.06 -7.70 14.29
N LEU A 191 11.18 -6.73 14.01
CA LEU A 191 9.78 -6.97 13.65
C LEU A 191 9.67 -7.93 12.45
N THR A 192 10.39 -7.65 11.36
CA THR A 192 10.33 -8.47 10.14
C THR A 192 11.03 -9.82 10.35
N GLN A 193 12.16 -9.84 11.08
CA GLN A 193 12.86 -11.09 11.40
C GLN A 193 11.97 -12.05 12.20
N LEU A 194 11.24 -11.54 13.20
CA LEU A 194 10.29 -12.33 13.98
C LEU A 194 9.03 -12.69 13.19
N ALA A 195 8.46 -11.76 12.41
CA ALA A 195 7.28 -12.04 11.60
C ALA A 195 7.53 -13.10 10.50
N SER A 196 8.75 -13.16 9.96
CA SER A 196 9.20 -14.19 9.01
C SER A 196 9.65 -15.49 9.68
N SER A 197 9.73 -15.57 11.01
CA SER A 197 10.05 -16.80 11.75
C SER A 197 8.83 -17.74 11.96
N VAL A 198 7.65 -17.33 11.47
CA VAL A 198 6.40 -18.09 11.55
C VAL A 198 5.64 -17.98 10.22
N ASP A 199 5.02 -19.07 9.75
CA ASP A 199 4.35 -19.09 8.45
C ASP A 199 3.07 -18.24 8.42
N THR A 200 2.39 -18.13 9.56
CA THR A 200 1.09 -17.45 9.75
C THR A 200 1.04 -16.73 11.11
N THR A 201 -0.04 -15.99 11.38
CA THR A 201 -0.31 -15.42 12.72
C THR A 201 -0.75 -16.45 13.77
N GLY A 202 -0.90 -17.73 13.43
CA GLY A 202 -1.48 -18.74 14.33
C GLY A 202 -2.96 -18.47 14.69
N GLY A 203 -3.64 -17.61 13.93
CA GLY A 203 -5.00 -17.15 14.21
C GLY A 203 -5.09 -15.86 15.03
N VAL A 204 -3.96 -15.24 15.37
CA VAL A 204 -3.91 -13.93 16.04
C VAL A 204 -4.23 -12.81 15.05
N TYR A 205 -5.04 -11.84 15.48
CA TYR A 205 -5.29 -10.60 14.74
C TYR A 205 -5.09 -9.41 15.69
N PHE A 206 -4.37 -8.39 15.24
CA PHE A 206 -4.13 -7.14 15.96
C PHE A 206 -4.74 -6.00 15.15
N VAL A 207 -5.65 -5.21 15.72
CA VAL A 207 -6.09 -3.93 15.14
C VAL A 207 -5.29 -2.82 15.83
N PRO A 208 -4.37 -2.13 15.15
CA PRO A 208 -3.46 -1.16 15.77
C PRO A 208 -4.12 0.22 15.98
N ALA A 209 -5.37 0.27 16.42
CA ALA A 209 -6.13 1.49 16.71
C ALA A 209 -5.66 2.19 18.01
N LEU A 210 -4.35 2.42 18.16
CA LEU A 210 -3.73 3.00 19.35
C LEU A 210 -4.15 4.46 19.59
N SER A 211 -4.50 5.19 18.51
CA SER A 211 -5.07 6.54 18.55
C SER A 211 -6.47 6.61 17.92
N GLY A 212 -7.21 5.49 17.93
CA GLY A 212 -8.41 5.31 17.11
C GLY A 212 -8.10 4.98 15.64
N LEU A 213 -9.14 4.90 14.82
CA LEU A 213 -9.08 4.59 13.38
C LEU A 213 -9.44 5.82 12.53
N LEU A 214 -8.67 6.06 11.47
CA LEU A 214 -8.95 7.06 10.44
C LEU A 214 -9.73 6.40 9.29
N SER A 215 -9.40 6.70 8.03
CA SER A 215 -10.10 6.16 6.85
C SER A 215 -10.16 4.62 6.83
N PRO A 216 -11.27 4.02 6.35
CA PRO A 216 -12.56 4.64 6.04
C PRO A 216 -13.45 4.88 7.29
N TYR A 217 -13.05 4.43 8.48
CA TYR A 217 -13.92 4.26 9.65
C TYR A 217 -14.15 5.50 10.53
N TRP A 218 -13.17 6.40 10.63
CA TRP A 218 -13.21 7.64 11.42
C TRP A 218 -13.71 7.47 12.87
N CYS A 219 -13.27 6.39 13.53
CA CYS A 219 -13.68 6.03 14.89
C CYS A 219 -12.57 6.36 15.91
N SER A 220 -12.70 7.52 16.57
CA SER A 220 -11.77 7.97 17.63
C SER A 220 -11.92 7.21 18.95
N THR A 221 -13.04 6.51 19.15
CA THR A 221 -13.31 5.65 20.31
C THR A 221 -12.73 4.23 20.16
N ALA A 222 -12.34 3.84 18.94
CA ALA A 222 -11.70 2.55 18.69
C ALA A 222 -10.37 2.39 19.46
N ARG A 223 -10.03 1.15 19.85
CA ARG A 223 -8.86 0.85 20.67
C ARG A 223 -8.00 -0.28 20.10
N GLY A 224 -6.69 -0.20 20.36
CA GLY A 224 -5.71 -1.24 20.04
C GLY A 224 -6.13 -2.61 20.60
N THR A 225 -6.46 -3.55 19.71
CA THR A 225 -7.17 -4.78 20.07
C THR A 225 -6.44 -6.00 19.50
N ILE A 226 -5.98 -6.92 20.36
CA ILE A 226 -5.40 -8.20 19.94
C ILE A 226 -6.36 -9.34 20.32
N ILE A 227 -6.73 -10.18 19.36
CA ILE A 227 -7.59 -11.35 19.55
C ILE A 227 -6.96 -12.61 18.96
N GLY A 228 -7.50 -13.79 19.30
CA GLY A 228 -7.03 -15.08 18.77
C GLY A 228 -5.81 -15.66 19.48
N ILE A 229 -5.41 -15.08 20.61
CA ILE A 229 -4.30 -15.58 21.44
C ILE A 229 -4.64 -16.97 22.00
N THR A 230 -3.69 -17.90 21.92
CA THR A 230 -3.74 -19.25 22.51
C THR A 230 -2.41 -19.56 23.21
N GLN A 231 -2.28 -20.73 23.85
CA GLN A 231 -1.01 -21.19 24.43
C GLN A 231 0.11 -21.43 23.38
N TYR A 232 -0.23 -21.49 22.08
CA TYR A 232 0.73 -21.56 20.97
C TYR A 232 1.27 -20.17 20.56
N THR A 233 0.60 -19.09 20.94
CA THR A 233 0.97 -17.73 20.54
C THR A 233 2.33 -17.31 21.12
N THR A 234 3.17 -16.72 20.29
CA THR A 234 4.51 -16.22 20.64
C THR A 234 4.69 -14.77 20.17
N ARG A 235 5.78 -14.11 20.57
CA ARG A 235 6.08 -12.75 20.10
C ARG A 235 6.19 -12.63 18.57
N SER A 236 6.65 -13.69 17.88
CA SER A 236 6.68 -13.79 16.42
C SER A 236 5.28 -13.66 15.79
N HIS A 237 4.29 -14.34 16.36
CA HIS A 237 2.90 -14.28 15.91
C HIS A 237 2.29 -12.88 16.10
N ILE A 238 2.66 -12.16 17.17
CA ILE A 238 2.23 -10.77 17.39
C ILE A 238 2.88 -9.85 16.34
N CYS A 239 4.20 -9.95 16.13
CA CYS A 239 4.91 -9.18 15.10
C CYS A 239 4.32 -9.41 13.70
N ARG A 240 4.02 -10.68 13.38
CA ARG A 240 3.34 -11.07 12.14
C ARG A 240 1.95 -10.43 12.02
N SER A 241 1.15 -10.48 13.09
CA SER A 241 -0.19 -9.91 13.08
C SER A 241 -0.20 -8.38 12.89
N LEU A 242 0.86 -7.65 13.31
CA LEU A 242 0.99 -6.22 12.99
C LEU A 242 1.27 -5.97 11.51
N ILE A 243 2.18 -6.75 10.90
CA ILE A 243 2.47 -6.62 9.47
C ILE A 243 1.22 -6.87 8.63
N GLU A 244 0.47 -7.94 8.94
CA GLU A 244 -0.78 -8.24 8.24
C GLU A 244 -1.86 -7.16 8.50
N ALA A 245 -1.93 -6.58 9.70
CA ALA A 245 -2.87 -5.50 10.04
C ALA A 245 -2.63 -4.18 9.32
N ILE A 246 -1.38 -3.85 8.98
CA ILE A 246 -1.07 -2.69 8.14
C ILE A 246 -1.62 -2.93 6.73
N ALA A 247 -1.39 -4.13 6.18
CA ALA A 247 -1.87 -4.50 4.85
C ALA A 247 -3.40 -4.65 4.76
N PHE A 248 -4.08 -5.13 5.81
CA PHE A 248 -5.54 -5.20 5.88
C PHE A 248 -6.20 -3.81 5.87
N GLN A 249 -5.65 -2.82 6.60
CA GLN A 249 -6.18 -1.45 6.58
C GLN A 249 -6.01 -0.78 5.20
N ILE A 250 -4.88 -1.05 4.51
CA ILE A 250 -4.65 -0.58 3.14
C ILE A 250 -5.62 -1.27 2.16
N TYR A 251 -5.90 -2.57 2.35
CA TYR A 251 -6.95 -3.28 1.62
C TYR A 251 -8.33 -2.63 1.81
N ASP A 252 -8.75 -2.36 3.05
CA ASP A 252 -10.05 -1.73 3.31
C ASP A 252 -10.18 -0.34 2.68
N ILE A 253 -9.12 0.48 2.75
CA ILE A 253 -9.07 1.80 2.09
C ILE A 253 -9.16 1.66 0.57
N LEU A 254 -8.39 0.76 -0.06
CA LEU A 254 -8.38 0.62 -1.51
C LEU A 254 -9.71 0.06 -2.04
N GLN A 255 -10.32 -0.89 -1.33
CA GLN A 255 -11.67 -1.38 -1.63
C GLN A 255 -12.72 -0.26 -1.63
N VAL A 256 -12.58 0.72 -0.73
CA VAL A 256 -13.44 1.91 -0.69
C VAL A 256 -13.10 2.89 -1.83
N MET A 257 -11.82 3.07 -2.18
CA MET A 257 -11.40 3.88 -3.33
C MET A 257 -11.97 3.35 -4.65
N GLU A 258 -11.99 2.03 -4.85
CA GLU A 258 -12.60 1.41 -6.03
C GLU A 258 -14.12 1.61 -6.06
N LEU A 259 -14.78 1.56 -4.90
CA LEU A 259 -16.23 1.73 -4.78
C LEU A 259 -16.67 3.17 -4.99
N ASP A 260 -15.94 4.15 -4.45
CA ASP A 260 -16.20 5.58 -4.67
C ASP A 260 -15.84 6.02 -6.10
N SER A 261 -14.73 5.50 -6.68
CA SER A 261 -14.30 5.88 -8.03
C SER A 261 -14.96 5.09 -9.17
N ASN A 262 -15.55 3.93 -8.89
CA ASN A 262 -16.07 2.97 -9.87
C ASN A 262 -15.00 2.49 -10.89
N THR A 263 -13.71 2.57 -10.53
CA THR A 263 -12.57 2.16 -11.35
C THR A 263 -11.66 1.26 -10.54
N LYS A 264 -11.40 0.05 -11.03
CA LYS A 264 -10.47 -0.90 -10.40
C LYS A 264 -9.04 -0.36 -10.32
N THR A 265 -8.27 -0.89 -9.39
CA THR A 265 -6.85 -0.61 -9.24
C THR A 265 -6.04 -1.68 -9.94
N SER A 266 -5.18 -1.34 -10.89
CA SER A 266 -4.37 -2.34 -11.62
C SER A 266 -3.10 -2.74 -10.87
N SER A 267 -2.55 -1.81 -10.07
CA SER A 267 -1.32 -2.01 -9.31
C SER A 267 -1.23 -1.03 -8.14
N LEU A 268 -0.51 -1.42 -7.08
CA LEU A 268 -0.17 -0.53 -5.97
C LEU A 268 1.34 -0.26 -5.96
N LYS A 269 1.73 1.00 -6.19
CA LYS A 269 3.12 1.44 -6.04
C LYS A 269 3.39 1.82 -4.59
N VAL A 270 4.52 1.41 -4.01
CA VAL A 270 4.77 1.56 -2.57
C VAL A 270 6.11 2.23 -2.27
N ASP A 271 6.15 3.09 -1.27
CA ASP A 271 7.37 3.75 -0.77
C ASP A 271 7.34 3.92 0.76
N GLY A 272 8.45 4.37 1.35
CA GLY A 272 8.60 4.52 2.80
C GLY A 272 9.17 3.28 3.51
N GLY A 273 9.69 3.49 4.72
CA GLY A 273 10.63 2.57 5.39
C GLY A 273 10.11 1.15 5.64
N LEU A 274 8.81 0.97 5.89
CA LEU A 274 8.25 -0.37 6.13
C LEU A 274 8.25 -1.25 4.87
N THR A 275 8.29 -0.67 3.67
CA THR A 275 8.32 -1.44 2.40
C THR A 275 9.61 -2.23 2.21
N ARG A 276 10.65 -1.93 3.00
CA ARG A 276 11.87 -2.76 3.09
C ARG A 276 11.57 -4.18 3.63
N SER A 277 10.41 -4.37 4.28
CA SER A 277 9.89 -5.69 4.62
C SER A 277 9.28 -6.37 3.37
N GLN A 278 10.02 -7.32 2.80
CA GLN A 278 9.55 -8.18 1.70
C GLN A 278 8.25 -8.92 2.08
N LEU A 279 8.14 -9.35 3.34
CA LEU A 279 6.94 -10.01 3.87
C LEU A 279 5.71 -9.09 3.83
N LEU A 280 5.84 -7.81 4.19
CA LEU A 280 4.75 -6.84 4.08
C LEU A 280 4.33 -6.65 2.62
N CYS A 281 5.29 -6.48 1.70
CA CYS A 281 4.98 -6.20 0.30
C CYS A 281 4.35 -7.41 -0.41
N GLN A 282 4.83 -8.63 -0.13
CA GLN A 282 4.23 -9.85 -0.67
C GLN A 282 2.81 -10.06 -0.12
N PHE A 283 2.62 -10.01 1.21
CA PHE A 283 1.29 -10.15 1.81
C PHE A 283 0.33 -9.03 1.36
N GLN A 284 0.83 -7.82 1.11
CA GLN A 284 0.04 -6.74 0.55
C GLN A 284 -0.44 -7.07 -0.87
N SER A 285 0.38 -7.70 -1.70
CA SER A 285 -0.04 -8.18 -3.03
C SER A 285 -1.08 -9.30 -2.87
N ASP A 286 -0.77 -10.32 -2.05
CA ASP A 286 -1.62 -11.48 -1.80
C ASP A 286 -3.01 -11.13 -1.24
N ILE A 287 -3.13 -10.08 -0.41
CA ILE A 287 -4.42 -9.64 0.12
C ILE A 287 -5.20 -8.77 -0.89
N LEU A 288 -4.52 -7.98 -1.72
CA LEU A 288 -5.18 -7.14 -2.73
C LEU A 288 -5.60 -7.91 -4.00
N ASN A 289 -4.90 -9.00 -4.36
CA ASN A 289 -4.93 -9.63 -5.69
C ASN A 289 -4.49 -8.69 -6.83
N ILE A 290 -3.58 -7.75 -6.55
CA ILE A 290 -2.96 -6.87 -7.56
C ILE A 290 -1.44 -6.81 -7.33
N PRO A 291 -0.62 -6.65 -8.38
CA PRO A 291 0.83 -6.54 -8.21
C PRO A 291 1.22 -5.30 -7.39
N VAL A 292 2.16 -5.51 -6.47
CA VAL A 292 2.75 -4.46 -5.64
C VAL A 292 4.15 -4.13 -6.17
N TYR A 293 4.40 -2.85 -6.46
CA TYR A 293 5.67 -2.38 -7.03
C TYR A 293 6.41 -1.50 -6.02
N ARG A 294 7.59 -1.94 -5.57
CA ARG A 294 8.49 -1.16 -4.71
C ARG A 294 9.70 -0.70 -5.53
N PRO A 295 9.95 0.62 -5.68
CA PRO A 295 11.11 1.09 -6.40
C PRO A 295 12.42 0.78 -5.67
N ASN A 296 13.53 0.74 -6.42
CA ASN A 296 14.88 0.69 -5.84
C ASN A 296 15.35 2.08 -5.36
N MET A 297 14.79 3.15 -5.93
CA MET A 297 15.00 4.54 -5.50
C MET A 297 13.89 4.93 -4.50
N ASP A 298 14.25 5.05 -3.22
CA ASP A 298 13.35 5.30 -2.09
C ASP A 298 12.71 6.72 -2.12
N GLU A 299 13.43 7.74 -2.59
CA GLU A 299 13.08 9.17 -2.48
C GLU A 299 12.07 9.68 -3.52
N ARG A 300 10.97 8.94 -3.69
CA ARG A 300 9.94 9.21 -4.71
C ARG A 300 9.22 10.57 -4.52
N THR A 301 9.10 11.04 -3.29
CA THR A 301 8.58 12.37 -2.95
C THR A 301 9.42 13.49 -3.57
N ALA A 302 10.75 13.43 -3.43
CA ALA A 302 11.65 14.42 -4.04
C ALA A 302 11.64 14.33 -5.57
N LEU A 303 11.53 13.11 -6.12
CA LEU A 303 11.49 12.87 -7.56
C LEU A 303 10.26 13.49 -8.23
N GLY A 304 9.07 13.41 -7.61
CA GLY A 304 7.87 14.06 -8.16
C GLY A 304 7.96 15.59 -8.20
N ALA A 305 8.53 16.20 -7.17
CA ALA A 305 8.80 17.65 -7.17
C ALA A 305 9.81 18.04 -8.26
N ALA A 306 10.82 17.19 -8.52
CA ALA A 306 11.78 17.39 -9.61
C ALA A 306 11.12 17.24 -11.00
N PHE A 307 10.20 16.29 -11.19
CA PHE A 307 9.42 16.17 -12.43
C PHE A 307 8.55 17.40 -12.67
N ALA A 308 7.83 17.87 -11.64
CA ALA A 308 7.07 19.11 -11.73
C ALA A 308 7.96 20.33 -12.01
N ALA A 309 9.21 20.36 -11.53
CA ALA A 309 10.16 21.42 -11.84
C ALA A 309 10.70 21.37 -13.28
N GLY A 310 10.99 20.18 -13.81
CA GLY A 310 11.55 19.99 -15.16
C GLY A 310 10.54 20.11 -16.29
N LEU A 311 9.26 19.75 -16.04
CA LEU A 311 8.16 19.89 -17.01
C LEU A 311 7.62 21.32 -17.14
N ALA A 312 8.14 22.28 -16.36
CA ALA A 312 7.65 23.65 -16.39
C ALA A 312 8.03 24.35 -17.71
N ASN A 313 7.10 25.12 -18.26
CA ASN A 313 7.36 25.98 -19.42
C ASN A 313 8.54 26.92 -19.15
N GLY A 314 9.48 26.99 -20.10
CA GLY A 314 10.76 27.69 -19.95
C GLY A 314 11.84 26.93 -19.16
N ILE A 315 11.58 25.70 -18.71
CA ILE A 315 12.58 24.75 -18.20
C ILE A 315 12.71 23.55 -19.16
N GLU A 316 11.58 22.94 -19.52
CA GLU A 316 11.43 22.00 -20.65
C GLU A 316 12.54 20.91 -20.70
N MET A 317 12.81 20.30 -19.53
CA MET A 317 13.81 19.23 -19.38
C MET A 317 13.34 17.87 -19.92
N TRP A 318 12.02 17.70 -20.07
CA TRP A 318 11.33 16.53 -20.61
C TRP A 318 10.11 17.00 -21.39
N ASP A 319 9.74 16.29 -22.46
CA ASP A 319 8.60 16.68 -23.30
C ASP A 319 7.26 16.44 -22.58
N ASN A 320 7.15 15.35 -21.81
CA ASN A 320 5.92 14.92 -21.14
C ASN A 320 6.17 13.78 -20.11
N LEU A 321 5.12 13.42 -19.37
CA LEU A 321 5.15 12.37 -18.34
C LEU A 321 5.45 10.95 -18.85
N HIS A 322 5.17 10.63 -20.12
CA HIS A 322 5.40 9.27 -20.65
C HIS A 322 6.89 9.00 -20.91
N GLU A 323 7.68 10.02 -21.24
CA GLU A 323 9.14 9.92 -21.37
C GLU A 323 9.79 9.40 -20.06
N LEU A 324 9.26 9.86 -18.93
CA LEU A 324 9.73 9.50 -17.59
C LEU A 324 9.45 8.04 -17.20
N VAL A 325 8.60 7.32 -17.93
CA VAL A 325 8.26 5.92 -17.61
C VAL A 325 9.51 5.05 -17.65
N HIS A 326 10.27 5.08 -18.75
CA HIS A 326 11.49 4.28 -18.90
C HIS A 326 12.59 4.66 -17.88
N VAL A 327 12.62 5.92 -17.45
CA VAL A 327 13.54 6.46 -16.43
C VAL A 327 13.21 5.94 -15.02
N THR A 328 11.96 5.55 -14.76
CA THR A 328 11.45 5.28 -13.41
C THR A 328 11.08 3.83 -13.11
N THR A 329 10.70 3.05 -14.13
CA THR A 329 10.28 1.64 -13.99
C THR A 329 11.44 0.65 -14.01
N SER A 330 12.52 0.98 -14.72
CA SER A 330 13.64 0.07 -15.06
C SER A 330 14.46 -0.49 -13.89
N ASN A 331 14.07 -0.19 -12.64
CA ASN A 331 14.60 -0.79 -11.40
C ASN A 331 13.50 -0.82 -10.30
N MET A 332 12.50 -1.69 -10.43
CA MET A 332 11.46 -1.92 -9.41
C MET A 332 11.36 -3.39 -8.98
N TYR A 333 11.16 -3.63 -7.67
CA TYR A 333 10.79 -4.94 -7.13
C TYR A 333 9.28 -5.15 -7.31
N LYS A 334 8.92 -6.14 -8.12
CA LYS A 334 7.54 -6.51 -8.43
C LYS A 334 7.12 -7.73 -7.62
N TYR A 335 6.25 -7.54 -6.65
CA TYR A 335 5.63 -8.62 -5.87
C TYR A 335 4.32 -9.01 -6.57
N VAL A 336 4.21 -10.29 -6.94
CA VAL A 336 3.03 -10.85 -7.63
C VAL A 336 2.27 -11.72 -6.64
N TYR A 337 0.95 -11.55 -6.59
CA TYR A 337 0.06 -12.24 -5.68
C TYR A 337 -0.07 -13.74 -6.01
N TYR A 338 -0.11 -14.59 -5.00
CA TYR A 338 -0.39 -16.01 -5.20
C TYR A 338 -1.89 -16.23 -5.40
N ILE A 339 -2.28 -16.60 -6.62
CA ILE A 339 -3.57 -17.28 -6.85
C ILE A 339 -3.46 -18.66 -6.20
N SER A 340 -3.99 -18.81 -4.98
CA SER A 340 -4.29 -20.13 -4.43
C SER A 340 -5.26 -20.82 -5.38
N SER A 341 -4.83 -21.86 -6.08
CA SER A 341 -5.71 -22.59 -6.99
C SER A 341 -6.90 -23.14 -6.20
N VAL A 342 -8.09 -22.71 -6.58
CA VAL A 342 -9.33 -23.32 -6.08
C VAL A 342 -9.25 -24.80 -6.42
N HIS A 343 -9.60 -25.68 -5.47
CA HIS A 343 -9.74 -27.11 -5.74
C HIS A 343 -10.99 -27.38 -6.59
N THR A 344 -10.98 -26.94 -7.84
CA THR A 344 -11.77 -27.55 -8.91
C THR A 344 -11.31 -28.99 -9.10
N ALA A 345 -12.23 -29.90 -9.44
CA ALA A 345 -11.98 -31.34 -9.44
C ALA A 345 -11.03 -31.85 -10.56
N GLU A 346 -10.44 -30.95 -11.34
CA GLU A 346 -9.54 -31.23 -12.46
C GLU A 346 -8.22 -30.50 -12.19
N GLY A 347 -7.15 -31.27 -11.99
CA GLY A 347 -5.89 -30.76 -11.44
C GLY A 347 -4.96 -30.15 -12.49
N VAL A 348 -4.81 -28.82 -12.46
CA VAL A 348 -3.76 -28.12 -13.22
C VAL A 348 -2.52 -27.96 -12.32
N TYR A 349 -1.44 -28.65 -12.69
CA TYR A 349 -0.12 -28.49 -12.05
C TYR A 349 0.62 -27.30 -12.64
N LEU A 350 0.92 -26.29 -11.83
CA LEU A 350 1.93 -25.28 -12.14
C LEU A 350 3.23 -25.62 -11.40
N THR A 351 4.20 -26.17 -12.11
CA THR A 351 5.54 -26.47 -11.58
C THR A 351 6.46 -25.26 -11.69
N PRO A 352 7.04 -24.75 -10.59
CA PRO A 352 8.15 -23.80 -10.69
C PRO A 352 9.35 -24.47 -11.38
N GLN A 353 9.90 -23.83 -12.42
CA GLN A 353 11.17 -24.28 -12.98
C GLN A 353 12.34 -23.93 -12.03
N GLN A 354 13.45 -24.63 -12.20
CA GLN A 354 14.47 -24.79 -11.15
C GLN A 354 15.37 -23.57 -10.98
N THR A 355 15.90 -23.44 -9.77
CA THR A 355 16.79 -22.36 -9.31
C THR A 355 18.03 -22.18 -10.17
N ALA A 356 18.29 -20.95 -10.62
CA ALA A 356 19.63 -20.54 -11.04
C ALA A 356 20.55 -20.40 -9.82
N VAL A 357 21.75 -20.96 -9.90
CA VAL A 357 22.80 -20.83 -8.86
C VAL A 357 23.55 -19.51 -9.10
N PRO A 358 23.86 -18.70 -8.05
CA PRO A 358 24.63 -17.47 -8.24
C PRO A 358 26.05 -17.77 -8.77
N PRO A 359 26.62 -16.90 -9.63
CA PRO A 359 27.95 -17.11 -10.21
C PRO A 359 29.05 -17.06 -9.14
N PRO A 360 30.16 -17.80 -9.33
CA PRO A 360 31.26 -17.83 -8.37
C PRO A 360 31.97 -16.48 -8.26
N VAL A 361 32.34 -16.07 -7.05
CA VAL A 361 33.07 -14.84 -6.79
C VAL A 361 34.49 -14.95 -7.37
N SER A 362 34.82 -14.08 -8.32
CA SER A 362 36.14 -14.01 -8.95
C SER A 362 37.18 -13.35 -8.03
N THR A 363 37.78 -14.14 -7.12
CA THR A 363 38.88 -13.68 -6.25
C THR A 363 40.22 -13.68 -6.98
N THR A 364 40.46 -12.66 -7.81
CA THR A 364 41.78 -12.42 -8.42
C THR A 364 42.67 -11.59 -7.49
N VAL A 365 43.47 -12.27 -6.66
CA VAL A 365 44.62 -11.68 -5.96
C VAL A 365 45.90 -12.33 -6.50
N PRO A 366 46.90 -11.57 -6.99
CA PRO A 366 48.11 -12.15 -7.56
C PRO A 366 49.01 -12.78 -6.50
N VAL A 367 49.57 -13.95 -6.81
CA VAL A 367 50.49 -14.68 -5.93
C VAL A 367 51.94 -14.23 -6.18
N SER A 368 52.60 -13.74 -5.12
CA SER A 368 54.05 -13.57 -5.05
C SER A 368 54.60 -14.40 -3.88
N PRO A 369 55.59 -15.29 -4.08
CA PRO A 369 56.04 -16.22 -3.04
C PRO A 369 57.25 -15.70 -2.25
N THR A 370 57.17 -15.75 -0.91
CA THR A 370 58.34 -15.64 -0.02
C THR A 370 58.19 -16.60 1.16
N LEU A 371 59.24 -17.38 1.46
CA LEU A 371 59.29 -18.27 2.63
C LEU A 371 59.52 -17.45 3.91
N TYR A 372 58.91 -17.85 5.04
CA TYR A 372 59.59 -17.85 6.34
C TYR A 372 58.94 -18.82 7.36
N VAL A 373 59.77 -19.52 8.12
CA VAL A 373 59.48 -20.65 9.04
C VAL A 373 60.68 -20.76 10.01
N PRO A 374 60.62 -21.22 11.29
CA PRO A 374 59.49 -21.60 12.19
C PRO A 374 59.55 -20.89 13.59
N THR A 375 58.86 -21.48 14.59
CA THR A 375 59.08 -21.42 16.07
C THR A 375 58.29 -20.36 16.86
N ASN A 376 57.82 -20.60 18.11
CA ASN A 376 57.87 -21.81 18.95
C ASN A 376 56.78 -21.86 20.05
N GLN A 377 56.50 -23.07 20.58
CA GLN A 377 55.79 -23.39 21.86
C GLN A 377 54.30 -22.93 21.97
N SER A 378 53.42 -23.47 22.83
CA SER A 378 53.13 -24.81 23.42
C SER A 378 51.72 -24.71 24.08
N ARG A 379 50.89 -25.71 24.46
CA ARG A 379 50.95 -27.16 24.81
C ARG A 379 49.64 -27.84 24.33
N THR A 380 49.55 -29.11 23.91
CA THR A 380 49.31 -30.36 24.70
C THR A 380 48.34 -30.21 25.89
N CYS A 381 47.28 -31.02 26.11
CA CYS A 381 46.89 -32.39 25.66
C CYS A 381 45.39 -32.44 25.25
N LEU A 382 44.93 -33.27 24.28
CA LEU A 382 44.52 -34.71 24.37
C LEU A 382 43.47 -34.98 25.47
N SER A 383 42.36 -35.72 25.24
CA SER A 383 42.12 -36.82 24.28
C SER A 383 40.69 -36.88 23.66
N SER A 384 40.41 -37.90 22.83
CA SER A 384 39.21 -38.12 21.98
C SER A 384 39.12 -39.64 21.60
N PRO A 385 38.29 -40.16 20.65
CA PRO A 385 37.01 -39.73 20.03
C PRO A 385 35.94 -40.88 19.94
N THR A 386 34.88 -40.74 19.10
CA THR A 386 34.06 -41.82 18.44
C THR A 386 33.15 -42.74 19.30
N SER A 387 32.01 -43.31 18.84
CA SER A 387 31.28 -43.19 17.55
C SER A 387 29.78 -43.58 17.61
N ILE A 388 29.06 -43.15 16.57
CA ILE A 388 27.70 -43.47 16.07
C ILE A 388 27.17 -44.91 16.32
N VAL A 389 25.86 -45.06 16.66
CA VAL A 389 24.90 -46.08 16.14
C VAL A 389 23.44 -45.65 16.44
N ARG A 390 22.46 -46.02 15.59
CA ARG A 390 21.00 -45.82 15.77
C ARG A 390 20.34 -46.95 16.57
N MET A 391 19.24 -46.69 17.30
CA MET A 391 17.99 -47.46 17.11
C MET A 391 16.72 -46.88 17.78
N HIS A 392 15.55 -47.24 17.23
CA HIS A 392 14.22 -47.01 17.81
C HIS A 392 13.98 -47.84 19.08
N LYS A 393 13.28 -47.28 20.07
CA LYS A 393 12.15 -47.91 20.81
C LYS A 393 11.63 -47.03 21.96
N SER A 394 10.47 -46.40 21.79
CA SER A 394 9.44 -46.21 22.85
C SER A 394 8.21 -45.51 22.27
N LEU A 395 7.24 -46.29 21.75
CA LEU A 395 5.91 -45.78 21.36
C LEU A 395 4.93 -46.94 21.15
N SER A 396 4.53 -47.58 22.26
CA SER A 396 3.43 -48.54 22.36
C SER A 396 2.92 -48.55 23.81
N ASN A 397 1.66 -48.97 24.00
CA ASN A 397 0.95 -49.11 25.28
C ASN A 397 0.61 -47.77 25.97
N THR A 398 -0.57 -47.22 25.69
CA THR A 398 -1.68 -47.04 26.68
C THR A 398 -2.93 -46.51 25.96
N ILE A 399 -3.60 -47.39 25.20
CA ILE A 399 -5.00 -47.19 24.78
C ILE A 399 -5.68 -48.56 24.80
N PHE A 400 -6.24 -48.95 25.95
CA PHE A 400 -7.37 -49.89 26.10
C PHE A 400 -7.64 -50.14 27.60
N GLN A 401 -8.56 -49.36 28.20
CA GLN A 401 -9.39 -49.76 29.35
C GLN A 401 -10.29 -48.59 29.79
N ASN A 402 -11.57 -48.64 29.41
CA ASN A 402 -12.71 -48.74 30.35
C ASN A 402 -14.03 -48.46 29.63
N LEU A 403 -14.79 -49.54 29.40
CA LEU A 403 -16.21 -49.51 29.06
C LEU A 403 -16.95 -50.32 30.12
N HIS A 404 -17.79 -49.66 30.91
CA HIS A 404 -19.21 -50.01 31.10
C HIS A 404 -19.86 -49.24 32.25
N LYS A 405 -21.01 -48.62 31.93
CA LYS A 405 -22.21 -48.48 32.80
C LYS A 405 -22.04 -47.59 34.05
N ASP A 406 -23.10 -47.04 34.66
CA ASP A 406 -24.54 -47.32 34.53
C ASP A 406 -25.40 -46.21 33.88
N GLU A 407 -26.67 -46.54 33.68
CA GLU A 407 -27.74 -45.70 33.14
C GLU A 407 -28.39 -44.85 34.23
N ILE A 408 -28.95 -43.69 33.87
CA ILE A 408 -30.22 -43.19 34.45
C ILE A 408 -30.88 -42.23 33.45
N THR A 409 -32.20 -42.24 33.43
CA THR A 409 -33.05 -41.63 32.40
C THR A 409 -33.31 -40.14 32.59
N ASN A 410 -33.49 -39.42 31.48
CA ASN A 410 -34.73 -38.65 31.28
C ASN A 410 -35.04 -38.43 29.80
N GLU A 411 -36.33 -38.49 29.46
CA GLU A 411 -36.84 -38.41 28.09
C GLU A 411 -37.26 -36.97 27.70
N LYS A 412 -37.66 -36.80 26.43
CA LYS A 412 -38.45 -35.68 25.87
C LYS A 412 -37.72 -34.34 25.71
N TYR A 413 -37.01 -34.22 24.59
CA TYR A 413 -37.44 -33.33 23.51
C TYR A 413 -36.99 -33.94 22.17
N ASP A 414 -37.93 -34.18 21.25
CA ASP A 414 -37.73 -35.10 20.13
C ASP A 414 -38.06 -34.46 18.77
N ALA A 415 -37.47 -35.02 17.72
CA ALA A 415 -37.85 -34.96 16.31
C ALA A 415 -38.27 -33.60 15.69
N GLN A 416 -37.30 -32.79 15.23
CA GLN A 416 -37.44 -32.09 13.95
C GLN A 416 -36.08 -31.77 13.28
N CYS A 417 -36.10 -31.57 11.96
CA CYS A 417 -34.96 -31.14 11.13
C CYS A 417 -33.71 -32.04 11.10
N ASN A 418 -33.89 -33.34 10.83
CA ASN A 418 -32.82 -34.17 10.26
C ASN A 418 -33.32 -34.96 9.02
N ALA A 419 -33.96 -34.24 8.09
CA ALA A 419 -34.63 -34.79 6.91
C ALA A 419 -34.64 -33.81 5.72
N THR A 420 -33.50 -33.15 5.44
CA THR A 420 -33.43 -32.08 4.43
C THR A 420 -32.20 -32.12 3.51
N HIS A 421 -31.43 -33.22 3.52
CA HIS A 421 -30.16 -33.33 2.79
C HIS A 421 -30.07 -34.48 1.76
N THR A 422 -31.21 -35.04 1.32
CA THR A 422 -31.21 -36.12 0.30
C THR A 422 -32.32 -35.99 -0.77
N GLN A 423 -33.01 -34.85 -0.86
CA GLN A 423 -34.11 -34.69 -1.83
C GLN A 423 -34.22 -33.24 -2.36
N LYS A 424 -33.14 -32.73 -2.96
CA LYS A 424 -33.15 -31.45 -3.71
C LYS A 424 -32.11 -31.36 -4.83
N ALA A 425 -31.87 -32.49 -5.50
CA ALA A 425 -30.91 -32.62 -6.61
C ALA A 425 -31.52 -33.25 -7.88
N GLY A 426 -32.86 -33.28 -8.00
CA GLY A 426 -33.57 -33.89 -9.13
C GLY A 426 -34.74 -33.08 -9.70
N GLU A 427 -35.00 -31.87 -9.18
CA GLU A 427 -36.22 -31.08 -9.48
C GLU A 427 -35.91 -29.61 -9.85
N ILE A 428 -34.80 -29.37 -10.57
CA ILE A 428 -34.60 -28.16 -11.39
C ILE A 428 -34.07 -28.58 -12.77
N ALA A 429 -34.80 -29.52 -13.39
CA ALA A 429 -34.44 -30.12 -14.68
C ALA A 429 -35.69 -30.43 -15.53
N ASN A 430 -36.72 -29.58 -15.44
CA ASN A 430 -37.98 -29.68 -16.20
C ASN A 430 -38.80 -28.36 -16.14
N ASP A 431 -38.24 -27.21 -16.53
CA ASP A 431 -39.05 -25.97 -16.60
C ASP A 431 -38.57 -24.86 -17.57
N VAL A 432 -37.99 -25.25 -18.72
CA VAL A 432 -37.82 -24.32 -19.88
C VAL A 432 -38.15 -25.05 -21.20
N GLN A 433 -39.38 -25.56 -21.34
CA GLN A 433 -39.85 -26.05 -22.64
C GLN A 433 -41.37 -25.97 -22.84
N LYS A 434 -41.88 -24.74 -23.03
CA LYS A 434 -43.11 -24.42 -23.80
C LYS A 434 -43.35 -22.90 -23.82
N TYR A 435 -43.10 -22.27 -24.96
CA TYR A 435 -44.10 -21.47 -25.71
C TYR A 435 -43.54 -21.25 -27.13
N THR A 436 -44.33 -21.60 -28.13
CA THR A 436 -44.03 -21.45 -29.57
C THR A 436 -44.44 -20.06 -30.05
N ILE A 437 -43.55 -19.36 -30.77
CA ILE A 437 -43.58 -19.14 -32.23
C ILE A 437 -44.84 -18.42 -32.73
N ASP A 438 -44.62 -17.18 -33.19
CA ASP A 438 -45.14 -16.50 -34.39
C ASP A 438 -44.30 -15.20 -34.51
N ASP A 439 -43.82 -14.67 -35.64
CA ASP A 439 -43.44 -15.23 -36.95
C ASP A 439 -42.56 -14.15 -37.67
N VAL A 440 -42.10 -14.39 -38.91
CA VAL A 440 -41.41 -13.46 -39.86
C VAL A 440 -39.86 -13.34 -39.78
N GLU A 441 -39.22 -13.95 -40.79
CA GLU A 441 -38.08 -13.53 -41.66
C GLU A 441 -36.87 -12.76 -41.05
N ASP A 442 -35.60 -13.05 -41.37
CA ASP A 442 -35.05 -13.64 -42.60
C ASP A 442 -33.78 -14.52 -42.37
N LYS A 443 -33.10 -14.93 -43.45
CA LYS A 443 -31.92 -15.84 -43.56
C LYS A 443 -30.68 -15.32 -42.79
N GLU A 444 -29.64 -16.11 -42.46
CA GLU A 444 -29.06 -17.25 -43.21
C GLU A 444 -28.33 -18.29 -42.31
N SER A 445 -27.63 -19.27 -42.91
CA SER A 445 -27.27 -20.56 -42.28
C SER A 445 -26.12 -20.55 -41.25
N VAL A 446 -26.31 -21.28 -40.15
CA VAL A 446 -25.25 -21.64 -39.18
C VAL A 446 -24.47 -22.89 -39.64
N SER A 447 -23.15 -22.82 -39.61
CA SER A 447 -22.27 -24.00 -39.55
C SER A 447 -21.62 -24.09 -38.17
N SER A 448 -21.81 -25.21 -37.47
CA SER A 448 -21.35 -25.39 -36.09
C SER A 448 -19.85 -25.75 -36.04
N GLN A 449 -19.02 -24.88 -35.48
CA GLN A 449 -17.69 -25.23 -34.97
C GLN A 449 -17.43 -24.62 -33.59
N SER A 450 -16.82 -25.41 -32.72
CA SER A 450 -16.41 -25.02 -31.38
C SER A 450 -15.08 -24.25 -31.42
N THR A 451 -15.11 -22.94 -31.25
CA THR A 451 -13.90 -22.14 -31.02
C THR A 451 -13.43 -22.33 -29.58
N LEU A 452 -12.43 -23.20 -29.42
CA LEU A 452 -11.46 -23.07 -28.32
C LEU A 452 -10.88 -21.65 -28.38
N ILE A 453 -10.79 -20.98 -27.22
CA ILE A 453 -10.04 -19.72 -27.13
C ILE A 453 -8.55 -20.06 -27.28
N ASP A 454 -7.85 -19.38 -28.18
CA ASP A 454 -6.52 -19.78 -28.64
C ASP A 454 -5.43 -19.47 -27.60
N ASP A 455 -4.77 -20.54 -27.16
CA ASP A 455 -3.57 -20.59 -26.31
C ASP A 455 -2.41 -19.74 -26.87
N GLN A 456 -2.44 -19.38 -28.16
CA GLN A 456 -1.47 -18.44 -28.75
C GLN A 456 -1.60 -16.99 -28.25
N THR A 457 -2.80 -16.46 -27.97
CA THR A 457 -2.94 -15.05 -27.56
C THR A 457 -2.30 -14.82 -26.19
N THR A 458 -2.63 -15.68 -25.21
CA THR A 458 -2.03 -15.63 -23.86
C THR A 458 -0.53 -15.93 -23.89
N ARG A 459 -0.05 -16.78 -24.81
CA ARG A 459 1.40 -16.96 -25.03
C ARG A 459 2.08 -15.72 -25.57
N HIS A 460 1.45 -14.95 -26.46
CA HIS A 460 2.07 -13.74 -27.00
C HIS A 460 2.20 -12.66 -25.92
N GLU A 461 1.17 -12.47 -25.09
CA GLU A 461 1.22 -11.59 -23.92
C GLU A 461 2.31 -12.02 -22.91
N LEU A 462 2.41 -13.32 -22.62
CA LEU A 462 3.48 -13.88 -21.79
C LEU A 462 4.88 -13.75 -22.41
N GLN A 463 4.99 -13.76 -23.74
CA GLN A 463 6.28 -13.66 -24.43
C GLN A 463 6.78 -12.21 -24.49
N CYS A 464 5.90 -11.22 -24.66
CA CYS A 464 6.26 -9.81 -24.50
C CYS A 464 6.78 -9.51 -23.08
N LEU A 465 6.18 -10.12 -22.04
CA LEU A 465 6.64 -10.06 -20.64
C LEU A 465 7.99 -10.74 -20.38
N LEU A 466 8.59 -11.43 -21.36
CA LEU A 466 9.88 -12.13 -21.25
C LEU A 466 11.01 -11.46 -22.06
N GLU A 467 10.70 -10.47 -22.90
CA GLU A 467 11.71 -9.72 -23.67
C GLU A 467 12.21 -8.47 -22.91
N GLU A 468 11.46 -7.98 -21.91
CA GLU A 468 11.96 -7.03 -20.92
C GLU A 468 12.86 -7.71 -19.89
N LYS A 469 14.11 -7.26 -19.77
CA LYS A 469 15.10 -7.78 -18.81
C LYS A 469 14.89 -7.24 -17.38
N GLU A 470 13.74 -7.49 -16.77
CA GLU A 470 13.54 -7.26 -15.34
C GLU A 470 14.09 -8.45 -14.51
N GLU A 471 14.85 -8.18 -13.44
CA GLU A 471 15.28 -9.22 -12.49
C GLU A 471 14.12 -9.61 -11.54
N PHE A 472 13.26 -10.53 -11.99
CA PHE A 472 12.12 -11.01 -11.21
C PHE A 472 12.52 -11.88 -10.01
N PHE A 473 12.57 -11.28 -8.81
CA PHE A 473 12.68 -12.00 -7.55
C PHE A 473 11.35 -12.68 -7.16
N LEU A 474 11.07 -13.83 -7.75
CA LEU A 474 9.94 -14.69 -7.37
C LEU A 474 10.19 -15.34 -6.01
N PHE A 475 9.37 -15.00 -5.02
CA PHE A 475 9.38 -15.65 -3.70
C PHE A 475 8.66 -17.01 -3.75
N SER A 476 8.96 -17.88 -2.77
CA SER A 476 8.30 -19.18 -2.65
C SER A 476 6.84 -19.02 -2.18
N PRO A 477 5.86 -19.72 -2.78
CA PRO A 477 4.48 -19.66 -2.34
C PRO A 477 4.34 -20.17 -0.89
N ASN A 478 3.64 -19.39 -0.06
CA ASN A 478 3.28 -19.80 1.29
C ASN A 478 1.99 -20.64 1.22
N SER A 479 2.15 -21.97 1.17
CA SER A 479 1.08 -22.96 0.89
C SER A 479 -0.05 -23.05 1.93
N SER A 480 -0.09 -22.12 2.88
CA SER A 480 -1.06 -22.03 3.97
C SER A 480 -1.97 -20.77 3.91
N PHE A 481 -1.75 -19.86 2.96
CA PHE A 481 -2.50 -18.60 2.87
C PHE A 481 -3.93 -18.78 2.33
N ASP A 482 -4.90 -18.73 3.22
CA ASP A 482 -6.33 -18.59 2.90
C ASP A 482 -6.74 -17.11 2.98
N ARG A 483 -6.84 -16.47 1.81
CA ARG A 483 -7.18 -15.05 1.67
C ARG A 483 -8.53 -14.70 2.29
N GLU A 484 -9.55 -15.52 2.06
CA GLU A 484 -10.89 -15.25 2.55
C GLU A 484 -11.00 -15.40 4.07
N ARG A 485 -10.36 -16.42 4.65
CA ARG A 485 -10.30 -16.63 6.11
C ARG A 485 -9.53 -15.49 6.78
N SER A 486 -8.47 -15.01 6.14
CA SER A 486 -7.71 -13.83 6.57
C SER A 486 -8.62 -12.60 6.64
N LEU A 487 -9.36 -12.29 5.56
CA LEU A 487 -10.32 -11.17 5.54
C LEU A 487 -11.49 -11.36 6.52
N ARG A 488 -12.02 -12.58 6.68
CA ARG A 488 -13.07 -12.90 7.67
C ARG A 488 -12.59 -12.74 9.11
N GLY A 489 -11.33 -13.09 9.40
CA GLY A 489 -10.71 -12.90 10.71
C GLY A 489 -10.45 -11.43 11.02
N TRP A 490 -9.89 -10.69 10.05
CA TRP A 490 -9.67 -9.26 10.15
C TRP A 490 -10.97 -8.50 10.47
N LYS A 491 -12.06 -8.73 9.70
CA LYS A 491 -13.36 -8.07 9.94
C LYS A 491 -13.91 -8.32 11.34
N ARG A 492 -13.69 -9.52 11.92
CA ARG A 492 -14.08 -9.84 13.31
C ARG A 492 -13.23 -9.12 14.35
N ALA A 493 -11.93 -8.93 14.09
CA ALA A 493 -11.03 -8.17 14.96
C ALA A 493 -11.39 -6.68 14.92
N LEU A 494 -11.58 -6.13 13.72
CA LEU A 494 -11.99 -4.75 13.46
C LEU A 494 -13.32 -4.43 14.14
N GLN A 495 -14.34 -5.28 14.00
CA GLN A 495 -15.64 -5.10 14.68
C GLN A 495 -15.48 -4.95 16.20
N ARG A 496 -14.61 -5.73 16.85
CA ARG A 496 -14.34 -5.62 18.29
C ARG A 496 -13.58 -4.35 18.66
N SER A 497 -12.67 -3.89 17.81
CA SER A 497 -11.95 -2.62 18.01
C SER A 497 -12.87 -1.41 17.87
N LEU A 498 -13.82 -1.45 16.92
CA LEU A 498 -14.79 -0.37 16.66
C LEU A 498 -15.84 -0.22 17.77
N HIS A 499 -16.43 -1.32 18.25
CA HIS A 499 -17.50 -1.31 19.27
C HIS A 499 -16.93 -1.44 20.69
N TRP A 500 -15.71 -0.95 20.94
CA TRP A 500 -15.01 -1.11 22.21
C TRP A 500 -15.85 -0.62 23.39
N GLU A 501 -16.38 0.61 23.30
CA GLU A 501 -17.17 1.26 24.35
C GLU A 501 -18.59 0.69 24.52
N GLU A 502 -19.09 -0.09 23.56
CA GLU A 502 -20.35 -0.85 23.69
C GLU A 502 -20.13 -2.23 24.34
N SER A 503 -18.86 -2.65 24.48
CA SER A 503 -18.46 -3.96 25.01
C SER A 503 -17.85 -3.92 26.42
N SER A 504 -17.79 -2.72 27.03
CA SER A 504 -17.14 -2.42 28.32
C SER A 504 -18.12 -1.94 29.38
#